data_AF-M5U8E9-F1
#
_entry.id   AF-M5U8E9-F1
#
_cell.length_a   1.000
_cell.length_b   1.000
_cell.length_c   1.000
_cell.angle_alpha   90.00
_cell.angle_beta   90.00
_cell.angle_gamma   90.00
#
_symmetry.space_group_name_H-M   'P 1'
#
loop_
_entity.id
_entity.type
_entity.pdbx_description
1 polymer ?
#
loop_
_entity_poly.entity_id
_entity_poly.type
_entity_poly.pdbx_seq_one_letter_code
_entity_poly.pdbx_strand_id
1 'polypeptide(L)'
;MTNTSHAKPQKPLIVAIGASAGGLESFQEFLSGLGDAPQVAIVFVQHLDPTRKSLLPDLLAKSTGMPIVEIEGRRKLKPGTLYLCPPKTLLALKNGFVSIHRDESDQCSRAAIDFFFHSVAEDQREKGIGVILSGTGSDGTLGLKSISDHGGLTIAQDPESARYDSMPRSAATTGVADYILPPREIASHLLRYVSHWEETEHSDVRETRRTEIKDAIPAIAERLLEVTEHNFQHYKINTLARRIQRRMQILRLTDVDEYVKMLRQEEDEVQRLFRELLIGVTAFFRDPEAFDYLRSSVLPKIFEGRSDLDCVRIWVAGCATGEEAYSVA
;
A
#
# COMPACT_ATOMS: atom_id res chain seq x y z
N MET A 1 9.51 6.84 -43.50
CA MET A 1 8.31 7.14 -42.70
C MET A 1 8.22 6.09 -41.61
N THR A 2 8.83 6.38 -40.46
CA THR A 2 8.86 5.49 -39.30
C THR A 2 7.54 5.60 -38.57
N ASN A 3 6.85 4.47 -38.43
CA ASN A 3 5.55 4.34 -37.81
C ASN A 3 5.73 4.49 -36.28
N THR A 4 5.72 5.71 -35.78
CA THR A 4 5.65 5.99 -34.34
C THR A 4 4.26 5.60 -33.85
N SER A 5 4.15 4.37 -33.36
CA SER A 5 3.07 3.91 -32.49
C SER A 5 2.87 4.94 -31.37
N HIS A 6 1.78 5.70 -31.43
CA HIS A 6 1.33 6.54 -30.33
C HIS A 6 0.82 5.64 -29.19
N ALA A 7 1.73 5.11 -28.39
CA ALA A 7 1.40 4.53 -27.10
C ALA A 7 0.72 5.61 -26.25
N LYS A 8 -0.52 5.36 -25.80
CA LYS A 8 -1.22 6.24 -24.85
C LYS A 8 -0.31 6.46 -23.64
N PRO A 9 -0.22 7.69 -23.08
CA PRO A 9 0.60 7.95 -21.91
C PRO A 9 0.04 7.16 -20.72
N GLN A 10 0.68 6.03 -20.41
CA GLN A 10 0.34 5.21 -19.27
C GLN A 10 0.67 6.01 -18.01
N LYS A 11 -0.24 6.01 -17.02
CA LYS A 11 0.06 6.61 -15.71
C LYS A 11 1.31 5.91 -15.14
N PRO A 12 2.33 6.65 -14.66
CA PRO A 12 3.51 6.03 -14.06
C PRO A 12 3.11 5.17 -12.87
N LEU A 13 3.84 4.06 -12.65
CA LEU A 13 3.79 3.37 -11.36
C LEU A 13 4.47 4.26 -10.32
N ILE A 14 3.78 4.48 -9.20
CA ILE A 14 4.27 5.34 -8.13
C ILE A 14 4.77 4.46 -7.00
N VAL A 15 6.03 4.66 -6.66
CA VAL A 15 6.73 3.97 -5.58
C VAL A 15 6.86 4.94 -4.43
N ALA A 16 6.00 4.77 -3.43
CA ALA A 16 6.03 5.51 -2.19
C ALA A 16 6.98 4.82 -1.21
N ILE A 17 8.02 5.53 -0.77
CA ILE A 17 9.05 4.98 0.11
C ILE A 17 9.06 5.78 1.40
N GLY A 18 8.84 5.09 2.53
CA GLY A 18 8.83 5.66 3.87
C GLY A 18 10.08 5.24 4.64
N ALA A 19 10.74 6.19 5.29
CA ALA A 19 11.90 5.91 6.13
C ALA A 19 12.03 6.88 7.31
N SER A 20 12.83 6.52 8.31
CA SER A 20 13.10 7.37 9.47
C SER A 20 14.58 7.25 9.86
N ALA A 21 14.89 6.90 11.11
CA ALA A 21 16.25 6.67 11.59
C ALA A 21 16.96 5.56 10.77
N GLY A 22 18.16 5.84 10.26
CA GLY A 22 18.93 4.92 9.39
C GLY A 22 18.32 4.72 7.99
N GLY A 23 17.29 5.51 7.65
CA GLY A 23 16.58 5.43 6.39
C GLY A 23 17.42 5.87 5.19
N LEU A 24 18.37 6.80 5.39
CA LEU A 24 19.20 7.33 4.31
C LEU A 24 20.12 6.24 3.75
N GLU A 25 20.84 5.52 4.61
CA GLU A 25 21.77 4.47 4.20
C GLU A 25 21.03 3.33 3.49
N SER A 26 19.88 2.92 4.03
CA SER A 26 19.01 1.92 3.42
C SER A 26 18.49 2.38 2.06
N PHE A 27 18.15 3.66 1.93
CA PHE A 27 17.65 4.22 0.68
C PHE A 27 18.76 4.39 -0.37
N GLN A 28 19.98 4.76 0.03
CA GLN A 28 21.15 4.79 -0.87
C GLN A 28 21.46 3.39 -1.42
N GLU A 29 21.37 2.38 -0.57
CA GLU A 29 21.55 0.99 -0.99
C GLU A 29 20.46 0.54 -1.97
N PHE A 30 19.20 0.87 -1.69
CA PHE A 30 18.08 0.66 -2.61
C PHE A 30 18.32 1.35 -3.97
N LEU A 31 18.66 2.64 -3.98
CA LEU A 31 18.92 3.39 -5.21
C LEU A 31 20.08 2.81 -6.02
N SER A 32 21.15 2.39 -5.33
CA SER A 32 22.30 1.74 -5.97
C SER A 32 21.92 0.42 -6.64
N GLY A 33 21.01 -0.36 -6.01
CA GLY A 33 20.48 -1.58 -6.60
C GLY A 33 19.45 -1.33 -7.72
N LEU A 34 18.78 -0.18 -7.69
CA LEU A 34 17.75 0.18 -8.66
C LEU A 34 18.34 0.65 -10.00
N GLY A 35 19.44 1.41 -9.94
CA GLY A 35 20.00 2.05 -11.13
C GLY A 35 19.01 3.03 -11.78
N ASP A 36 18.93 3.02 -13.11
CA ASP A 36 17.97 3.84 -13.86
C ASP A 36 16.63 3.10 -13.99
N ALA A 37 15.57 3.70 -13.45
CA ALA A 37 14.22 3.17 -13.51
C ALA A 37 13.25 4.16 -14.20
N PRO A 38 13.31 4.29 -15.54
CA PRO A 38 12.56 5.31 -16.28
C PRO A 38 11.04 5.11 -16.25
N GLN A 39 10.54 3.98 -15.74
CA GLN A 39 9.13 3.62 -15.74
C GLN A 39 8.40 3.98 -14.43
N VAL A 40 9.16 4.28 -13.36
CA VAL A 40 8.59 4.56 -12.03
C VAL A 40 8.81 6.00 -11.61
N ALA A 41 7.86 6.56 -10.86
CA ALA A 41 8.06 7.79 -10.10
C ALA A 41 8.26 7.44 -8.63
N ILE A 42 9.39 7.81 -8.05
CA ILE A 42 9.72 7.47 -6.66
C ILE A 42 9.44 8.70 -5.80
N VAL A 43 8.67 8.54 -4.73
CA VAL A 43 8.45 9.59 -3.74
C VAL A 43 9.00 9.09 -2.41
N PHE A 44 10.05 9.75 -1.92
CA PHE A 44 10.71 9.41 -0.66
C PHE A 44 10.23 10.37 0.44
N VAL A 45 9.57 9.79 1.43
CA VAL A 45 9.09 10.47 2.64
C VAL A 45 9.97 10.03 3.80
N GLN A 46 10.74 10.96 4.33
CA GLN A 46 11.63 10.70 5.46
C GLN A 46 11.24 11.56 6.65
N HIS A 47 11.18 10.94 7.84
CA HIS A 47 11.17 11.68 9.10
C HIS A 47 12.51 12.39 9.28
N LEU A 48 12.51 13.71 9.08
CA LEU A 48 13.70 14.54 9.22
C LEU A 48 13.61 15.40 10.47
N ASP A 49 14.74 15.51 11.17
CA ASP A 49 14.90 16.54 12.19
C ASP A 49 14.87 17.92 11.50
N PRO A 50 13.88 18.78 11.82
CA PRO A 50 13.67 20.07 11.17
C PRO A 50 14.79 21.09 11.40
N THR A 51 15.71 20.82 12.34
CA THR A 51 16.81 21.73 12.67
C THR A 51 18.03 21.60 11.76
N ARG A 52 18.10 20.55 10.93
CA ARG A 52 19.22 20.34 10.00
C ARG A 52 18.85 20.76 8.58
N LYS A 53 19.67 21.61 7.95
CA LYS A 53 19.59 21.82 6.50
C LYS A 53 19.74 20.47 5.81
N SER A 54 18.75 20.12 4.99
CA SER A 54 18.73 18.84 4.28
C SER A 54 19.83 18.83 3.21
N LEU A 55 20.95 18.15 3.50
CA LEU A 55 21.95 17.77 2.50
C LEU A 55 21.53 16.50 1.75
N LEU A 56 20.28 16.06 1.89
CA LEU A 56 19.80 14.81 1.29
C LEU A 56 19.91 14.79 -0.23
N PRO A 57 19.55 15.85 -0.98
CA PRO A 57 19.70 15.81 -2.44
C PRO A 57 21.15 15.53 -2.84
N ASP A 58 22.12 16.19 -2.20
CA ASP A 58 23.55 16.03 -2.49
C ASP A 58 24.09 14.65 -2.10
N LEU A 59 23.58 14.07 -1.00
CA LEU A 59 23.96 12.73 -0.55
C LEU A 59 23.38 11.63 -1.45
N LEU A 60 22.16 11.84 -1.97
CA LEU A 60 21.47 10.90 -2.84
C LEU A 60 21.94 10.99 -4.29
N ALA A 61 22.36 12.18 -4.76
CA ALA A 61 22.89 12.38 -6.11
C ALA A 61 24.10 11.49 -6.44
N LYS A 62 24.82 11.00 -5.42
CA LYS A 62 25.93 10.06 -5.59
C LYS A 62 25.48 8.61 -5.85
N SER A 63 24.23 8.29 -5.55
CA SER A 63 23.69 6.92 -5.55
C SER A 63 22.71 6.65 -6.69
N THR A 64 22.37 7.66 -7.49
CA THR A 64 21.43 7.52 -8.63
C THR A 64 21.73 8.54 -9.74
N GLY A 65 21.48 8.14 -10.99
CA GLY A 65 21.45 9.04 -12.15
C GLY A 65 20.11 9.74 -12.35
N MET A 66 19.08 9.38 -11.59
CA MET A 66 17.74 9.94 -11.72
C MET A 66 17.72 11.42 -11.28
N PRO A 67 16.95 12.29 -11.97
CA PRO A 67 16.67 13.64 -11.49
C PRO A 67 16.04 13.60 -10.09
N ILE A 68 16.67 14.33 -9.15
CA ILE A 68 16.19 14.50 -7.79
C ILE A 68 15.46 15.84 -7.69
N VAL A 69 14.22 15.81 -7.20
CA VAL A 69 13.33 16.96 -7.18
C VAL A 69 12.68 17.10 -5.81
N GLU A 70 12.99 18.18 -5.09
CA GLU A 70 12.26 18.51 -3.87
C GLU A 70 10.85 19.03 -4.21
N ILE A 71 9.84 18.56 -3.48
CA ILE A 71 8.45 18.94 -3.72
C ILE A 71 8.20 20.28 -3.01
N GLU A 72 7.99 21.36 -3.74
CA GLU A 72 7.69 22.69 -3.16
C GLU A 72 6.21 23.07 -3.25
N GLY A 73 5.43 22.32 -4.02
CA GLY A 73 4.03 22.61 -4.29
C GLY A 73 3.39 21.56 -5.19
N ARG A 74 2.17 21.84 -5.66
CA ARG A 74 1.42 20.90 -6.49
C ARG A 74 2.16 20.58 -7.79
N ARG A 75 2.48 19.31 -8.02
CA ARG A 75 3.21 18.87 -9.22
C ARG A 75 2.76 17.49 -9.68
N LYS A 76 2.73 17.30 -11.00
CA LYS A 76 2.48 15.98 -11.60
C LYS A 76 3.74 15.14 -11.50
N LEU A 77 3.62 13.93 -10.96
CA LEU A 77 4.73 13.00 -10.87
C LEU A 77 5.08 12.47 -12.27
N LYS A 78 6.37 12.42 -12.56
CA LYS A 78 6.92 11.95 -13.84
C LYS A 78 7.71 10.66 -13.62
N PRO A 79 7.60 9.69 -14.55
CA PRO A 79 8.47 8.52 -14.57
C PRO A 79 9.96 8.92 -14.58
N GLY A 80 10.82 8.06 -14.04
CA GLY A 80 12.27 8.27 -14.02
C GLY A 80 12.73 9.40 -13.10
N THR A 81 11.90 9.84 -12.15
CA THR A 81 12.22 10.97 -11.26
C THR A 81 12.09 10.57 -9.80
N LEU A 82 13.06 10.98 -8.98
CA LEU A 82 13.04 10.86 -7.53
C LEU A 82 12.54 12.17 -6.91
N TYR A 83 11.45 12.09 -6.15
CA TYR A 83 10.86 13.20 -5.44
C TYR A 83 11.14 13.11 -3.94
N LEU A 84 11.57 14.21 -3.35
CA LEU A 84 11.85 14.31 -1.92
C LEU A 84 10.77 15.12 -1.21
N CYS A 85 10.28 14.59 -0.09
CA CYS A 85 9.39 15.28 0.82
C CYS A 85 10.17 16.33 1.64
N PRO A 86 9.75 17.61 1.65
CA PRO A 86 10.31 18.59 2.55
C PRO A 86 10.06 18.26 4.03
N PRO A 87 10.93 18.71 4.95
CA PRO A 87 10.69 18.57 6.39
C PRO A 87 9.37 19.24 6.83
N LYS A 88 8.70 18.67 7.86
CA LYS A 88 7.44 19.18 8.44
C LYS A 88 6.31 19.38 7.42
N THR A 89 6.24 18.53 6.41
CA THR A 89 5.15 18.57 5.43
C THR A 89 4.46 17.22 5.33
N LEU A 90 3.16 17.27 5.01
CA LEU A 90 2.41 16.10 4.61
C LEU A 90 2.23 16.13 3.11
N LEU A 91 2.41 14.99 2.47
CA LEU A 91 2.17 14.85 1.04
C LEU A 91 0.87 14.10 0.81
N ALA A 92 0.06 14.60 -0.10
CA ALA A 92 -1.08 13.87 -0.63
C ALA A 92 -0.91 13.69 -2.14
N LEU A 93 -1.27 12.51 -2.65
CA LEU A 93 -1.38 12.23 -4.06
C LEU A 93 -2.85 12.27 -4.49
N LYS A 94 -3.15 13.02 -5.55
CA LYS A 94 -4.47 13.04 -6.17
C LYS A 94 -4.39 13.26 -7.68
N ASN A 95 -5.00 12.36 -8.43
CA ASN A 95 -4.97 12.30 -9.89
C ASN A 95 -3.53 12.34 -10.47
N GLY A 96 -2.58 11.68 -9.81
CA GLY A 96 -1.15 11.71 -10.18
C GLY A 96 -0.43 13.04 -9.88
N PHE A 97 -1.08 13.98 -9.17
CA PHE A 97 -0.44 15.19 -8.66
C PHE A 97 -0.14 15.03 -7.18
N VAL A 98 1.11 15.25 -6.81
CA VAL A 98 1.50 15.39 -5.40
C VAL A 98 1.27 16.83 -4.97
N SER A 99 0.71 17.04 -3.78
CA SER A 99 0.54 18.35 -3.15
C SER A 99 0.95 18.32 -1.69
N ILE A 100 1.48 19.45 -1.24
CA ILE A 100 1.82 19.66 0.17
C ILE A 100 0.57 20.08 0.92
N HIS A 101 0.27 19.36 1.99
CA HIS A 101 -0.66 19.75 3.03
C HIS A 101 0.15 20.25 4.22
N ARG A 102 -0.09 21.49 4.62
CA ARG A 102 0.44 22.05 5.86
C ARG A 102 -0.63 21.86 6.91
N ASP A 103 -0.36 21.00 7.88
CA ASP A 103 -1.19 20.90 9.07
C ASP A 103 -0.60 21.85 10.13
N GLU A 104 -1.46 22.64 10.78
CA GLU A 104 -1.06 23.54 11.87
C GLU A 104 -0.91 22.77 13.20
N SER A 105 -1.29 21.49 13.24
CA SER A 105 -1.19 20.63 14.41
C SER A 105 0.06 19.71 14.39
N ASP A 106 0.79 19.66 15.51
CA ASP A 106 2.00 18.84 15.67
C ASP A 106 1.74 17.32 15.57
N GLN A 107 0.50 16.87 15.80
CA GLN A 107 0.13 15.44 15.79
C GLN A 107 0.22 14.81 14.41
N CYS A 108 -0.12 15.55 13.35
CA CYS A 108 -0.14 15.03 12.00
C CYS A 108 1.27 14.75 11.46
N SER A 109 2.29 15.46 11.97
CA SER A 109 3.69 15.24 11.61
C SER A 109 4.22 13.84 11.97
N ARG A 110 3.59 13.13 12.92
CA ARG A 110 4.05 11.82 13.40
C ARG A 110 3.67 10.66 12.50
N ALA A 111 2.71 10.85 11.59
CA ALA A 111 2.16 9.81 10.69
C ALA A 111 2.23 10.22 9.21
N ALA A 112 3.29 10.95 8.83
CA ALA A 112 3.43 11.51 7.49
C ALA A 112 3.54 10.42 6.41
N ILE A 113 4.14 9.28 6.74
CA ILE A 113 4.28 8.14 5.81
C ILE A 113 2.92 7.49 5.62
N ASP A 114 2.20 7.17 6.69
CA ASP A 114 0.84 6.62 6.64
C ASP A 114 -0.10 7.51 5.82
N PHE A 115 -0.09 8.82 6.07
CA PHE A 115 -0.92 9.79 5.34
C PHE A 115 -0.63 9.76 3.83
N PHE A 116 0.64 9.80 3.45
CA PHE A 116 1.01 9.76 2.03
C PHE A 116 0.66 8.41 1.40
N PHE A 117 0.96 7.29 2.06
CA PHE A 117 0.67 5.95 1.55
C PHE A 117 -0.82 5.70 1.38
N HIS A 118 -1.65 6.24 2.29
CA HIS A 118 -3.10 6.20 2.14
C HIS A 118 -3.55 6.92 0.86
N SER A 119 -3.05 8.13 0.60
CA SER A 119 -3.36 8.86 -0.63
C SER A 119 -2.88 8.14 -1.90
N VAL A 120 -1.75 7.42 -1.81
CA VAL A 120 -1.22 6.60 -2.91
C VAL A 120 -2.14 5.41 -3.18
N ALA A 121 -2.63 4.75 -2.13
CA ALA A 121 -3.56 3.64 -2.25
C ALA A 121 -4.88 4.06 -2.93
N GLU A 122 -5.43 5.21 -2.54
CA GLU A 122 -6.67 5.74 -3.13
C GLU A 122 -6.52 6.11 -4.62
N ASP A 123 -5.43 6.79 -4.97
CA ASP A 123 -5.18 7.30 -6.32
C ASP A 123 -4.70 6.24 -7.31
N GLN A 124 -3.80 5.35 -6.87
CA GLN A 124 -3.13 4.38 -7.74
C GLN A 124 -3.76 2.99 -7.69
N ARG A 125 -4.49 2.65 -6.62
CA ARG A 125 -5.12 1.33 -6.46
C ARG A 125 -4.08 0.21 -6.63
N GLU A 126 -4.36 -0.74 -7.52
CA GLU A 126 -3.49 -1.85 -7.94
C GLU A 126 -2.10 -1.44 -8.47
N LYS A 127 -1.91 -0.16 -8.82
CA LYS A 127 -0.65 0.40 -9.32
C LYS A 127 0.22 1.03 -8.22
N GLY A 128 -0.30 1.14 -7.00
CA GLY A 128 0.42 1.70 -5.87
C GLY A 128 1.48 0.72 -5.37
N ILE A 129 2.70 1.22 -5.16
CA ILE A 129 3.77 0.44 -4.54
C ILE A 129 4.22 1.17 -3.28
N GLY A 130 4.16 0.49 -2.14
CA GLY A 130 4.61 1.00 -0.86
C GLY A 130 5.85 0.26 -0.37
N VAL A 131 6.87 0.99 0.06
CA VAL A 131 8.10 0.44 0.62
C VAL A 131 8.41 1.09 1.96
N ILE A 132 8.60 0.29 3.00
CA ILE A 132 9.06 0.77 4.31
C ILE A 132 10.50 0.33 4.53
N LEU A 133 11.38 1.30 4.78
CA LEU A 133 12.80 1.10 5.08
C LEU A 133 13.08 1.29 6.58
N SER A 134 14.35 1.25 6.96
CA SER A 134 14.84 1.45 8.32
C SER A 134 14.22 2.68 8.98
N GLY A 135 13.82 2.52 10.24
CA GLY A 135 13.21 3.57 11.03
C GLY A 135 12.72 3.11 12.39
N THR A 136 12.39 4.09 13.22
CA THR A 136 11.76 3.88 14.53
C THR A 136 10.24 4.11 14.47
N GLY A 137 9.50 3.55 15.41
CA GLY A 137 8.03 3.63 15.47
C GLY A 137 7.34 2.63 14.54
N SER A 138 6.12 2.95 14.14
CA SER A 138 5.24 2.12 13.31
C SER A 138 4.63 2.86 12.12
N ASP A 139 5.02 4.13 11.90
CA ASP A 139 4.52 4.96 10.79
C ASP A 139 4.80 4.29 9.44
N GLY A 140 3.80 4.25 8.58
CA GLY A 140 3.79 3.55 7.32
C GLY A 140 3.16 2.15 7.36
N THR A 141 2.93 1.56 8.54
CA THR A 141 2.27 0.24 8.66
C THR A 141 0.82 0.30 8.18
N LEU A 142 0.06 1.32 8.61
CA LEU A 142 -1.34 1.49 8.21
C LEU A 142 -1.44 1.94 6.74
N GLY A 143 -0.46 2.71 6.28
CA GLY A 143 -0.29 3.11 4.90
C GLY A 143 -0.06 1.91 3.98
N LEU A 144 0.87 1.00 4.34
CA LEU A 144 1.07 -0.25 3.60
C LEU A 144 -0.19 -1.09 3.61
N LYS A 145 -0.88 -1.20 4.75
CA LYS A 145 -2.17 -1.88 4.81
C LYS A 145 -3.15 -1.28 3.80
N SER A 146 -3.27 0.04 3.73
CA SER A 146 -4.14 0.71 2.76
C SER A 146 -3.76 0.37 1.32
N ILE A 147 -2.46 0.37 0.98
CA ILE A 147 -1.97 -0.01 -0.35
C ILE A 147 -2.35 -1.46 -0.67
N SER A 148 -2.12 -2.38 0.27
CA SER A 148 -2.49 -3.80 0.13
C SER A 148 -3.99 -4.00 -0.04
N ASP A 149 -4.81 -3.34 0.80
CA ASP A 149 -6.28 -3.40 0.72
C ASP A 149 -6.79 -2.88 -0.63
N HIS A 150 -6.06 -1.97 -1.27
CA HIS A 150 -6.32 -1.43 -2.59
C HIS A 150 -5.74 -2.24 -3.76
N GLY A 151 -5.03 -3.32 -3.47
CA GLY A 151 -4.46 -4.22 -4.47
C GLY A 151 -3.05 -3.87 -4.92
N GLY A 152 -2.41 -2.87 -4.30
CA GLY A 152 -1.03 -2.49 -4.60
C GLY A 152 0.00 -3.49 -4.04
N LEU A 153 1.28 -3.26 -4.34
CA LEU A 153 2.40 -4.05 -3.84
C LEU A 153 2.98 -3.41 -2.58
N THR A 154 3.22 -4.20 -1.54
CA THR A 154 3.82 -3.72 -0.29
C THR A 154 5.10 -4.47 0.02
N ILE A 155 6.15 -3.73 0.39
CA ILE A 155 7.45 -4.30 0.71
C ILE A 155 7.97 -3.66 1.99
N ALA A 156 8.48 -4.47 2.91
CA ALA A 156 9.22 -3.99 4.07
C ALA A 156 10.70 -4.38 3.91
N GLN A 157 11.59 -3.52 4.38
CA GLN A 157 12.99 -3.88 4.57
C GLN A 157 13.08 -5.04 5.56
N ASP A 158 13.96 -5.99 5.28
CA ASP A 158 14.31 -7.04 6.23
C ASP A 158 14.81 -6.39 7.55
N PRO A 159 14.13 -6.62 8.69
CA PRO A 159 14.56 -6.12 9.99
C PRO A 159 16.02 -6.41 10.33
N GLU A 160 16.60 -7.53 9.84
CA GLU A 160 18.00 -7.87 10.09
C GLU A 160 18.99 -6.98 9.31
N SER A 161 18.56 -6.45 8.17
CA SER A 161 19.34 -5.50 7.36
C SER A 161 19.15 -4.04 7.81
N ALA A 162 18.19 -3.77 8.70
CA ALA A 162 17.83 -2.43 9.12
C ALA A 162 18.68 -1.96 10.30
N ARG A 163 19.20 -0.73 10.23
CA ARG A 163 19.90 -0.10 11.36
C ARG A 163 18.94 0.17 12.52
N TYR A 164 17.71 0.54 12.21
CA TYR A 164 16.60 0.67 13.14
C TYR A 164 15.43 -0.14 12.57
N ASP A 165 15.03 -1.16 13.31
CA ASP A 165 14.21 -2.24 12.78
C ASP A 165 12.73 -2.13 13.18
N SER A 166 12.37 -1.28 14.14
CA SER A 166 11.02 -1.29 14.71
C SER A 166 9.93 -0.99 13.66
N MET A 167 10.20 -0.06 12.74
CA MET A 167 9.27 0.33 11.68
C MET A 167 9.09 -0.77 10.62
N PRO A 168 10.15 -1.33 10.00
CA PRO A 168 9.99 -2.47 9.11
C PRO A 168 9.46 -3.73 9.82
N ARG A 169 9.85 -3.98 11.08
CA ARG A 169 9.33 -5.08 11.90
C ARG A 169 7.83 -4.93 12.16
N SER A 170 7.34 -3.73 12.41
CA SER A 170 5.90 -3.44 12.55
C SER A 170 5.14 -3.84 11.28
N ALA A 171 5.61 -3.44 10.10
CA ALA A 171 5.01 -3.81 8.82
C ALA A 171 5.04 -5.33 8.57
N ALA A 172 6.16 -5.98 8.86
CA ALA A 172 6.33 -7.43 8.71
C ALA A 172 5.40 -8.23 9.63
N THR A 173 5.40 -7.91 10.92
CA THR A 173 4.62 -8.66 11.94
C THR A 173 3.12 -8.45 11.82
N THR A 174 2.68 -7.28 11.36
CA THR A 174 1.26 -7.01 11.05
C THR A 174 0.78 -7.76 9.80
N GLY A 175 1.70 -8.34 9.02
CA GLY A 175 1.37 -9.11 7.82
C GLY A 175 0.90 -8.24 6.65
N VAL A 176 1.28 -6.96 6.64
CA VAL A 176 0.87 -5.98 5.61
C VAL A 176 1.89 -5.84 4.49
N ALA A 177 3.06 -6.46 4.64
CA ALA A 177 4.12 -6.51 3.62
C ALA A 177 4.03 -7.84 2.84
N ASP A 178 3.89 -7.76 1.51
CA ASP A 178 3.92 -8.94 0.63
C ASP A 178 5.31 -9.57 0.60
N TYR A 179 6.35 -8.73 0.73
CA TYR A 179 7.75 -9.14 0.75
C TYR A 179 8.52 -8.45 1.87
N ILE A 180 9.47 -9.19 2.45
CA ILE A 180 10.43 -8.71 3.44
C ILE A 180 11.82 -8.99 2.85
N LEU A 181 12.55 -7.95 2.45
CA LEU A 181 13.77 -8.08 1.66
C LEU A 181 14.82 -7.04 2.05
N PRO A 182 16.13 -7.32 1.92
CA PRO A 182 17.18 -6.30 2.03
C PRO A 182 17.03 -5.21 0.94
N PRO A 183 17.51 -3.96 1.16
CA PRO A 183 17.25 -2.83 0.25
C PRO A 183 17.64 -3.05 -1.22
N ARG A 184 18.78 -3.71 -1.50
CA ARG A 184 19.16 -4.05 -2.89
C ARG A 184 18.18 -5.03 -3.53
N GLU A 185 17.71 -5.99 -2.75
CA GLU A 185 16.78 -7.00 -3.24
C GLU A 185 15.40 -6.39 -3.50
N ILE A 186 14.94 -5.45 -2.65
CA ILE A 186 13.75 -4.64 -2.91
C ILE A 186 13.85 -3.97 -4.28
N ALA A 187 14.99 -3.34 -4.58
CA ALA A 187 15.18 -2.67 -5.87
C ALA A 187 15.12 -3.66 -7.05
N SER A 188 15.83 -4.78 -6.96
CA SER A 188 15.79 -5.82 -8.01
C SER A 188 14.40 -6.45 -8.17
N HIS A 189 13.64 -6.56 -7.09
CA HIS A 189 12.29 -7.09 -7.07
C HIS A 189 11.32 -6.11 -7.73
N LEU A 190 11.46 -4.82 -7.41
CA LEU A 190 10.68 -3.74 -7.98
C LEU A 190 10.82 -3.69 -9.50
N LEU A 191 12.05 -3.73 -10.03
CA LEU A 191 12.28 -3.74 -11.48
C LEU A 191 11.58 -4.91 -12.17
N ARG A 192 11.72 -6.12 -11.62
CA ARG A 192 11.05 -7.32 -12.15
C ARG A 192 9.53 -7.21 -12.11
N TYR A 193 8.98 -6.66 -11.02
CA TYR A 193 7.54 -6.44 -10.87
C TYR A 193 7.02 -5.46 -11.91
N VAL A 194 7.71 -4.34 -12.10
CA VAL A 194 7.36 -3.30 -13.07
C VAL A 194 7.35 -3.86 -14.50
N SER A 195 8.40 -4.59 -14.91
CA SER A 195 8.45 -5.20 -16.25
C SER A 195 7.30 -6.19 -16.49
N HIS A 196 7.00 -7.04 -15.50
CA HIS A 196 5.87 -7.96 -15.57
C HIS A 196 4.53 -7.23 -15.66
N TRP A 197 4.38 -6.11 -14.95
CA TRP A 197 3.16 -5.30 -14.98
C TRP A 197 2.91 -4.69 -16.38
N GLU A 198 3.95 -4.19 -17.04
CA GLU A 198 3.85 -3.63 -18.39
C GLU A 198 3.44 -4.68 -19.44
N GLU A 199 3.99 -5.88 -19.34
CA GLU A 199 3.65 -7.00 -20.23
C GLU A 199 2.18 -7.42 -20.08
N THR A 200 1.69 -7.42 -18.84
CA THR A 200 0.38 -8.01 -18.50
C THR A 200 -0.81 -7.05 -18.56
N GLU A 201 -0.58 -5.73 -18.55
CA GLU A 201 -1.64 -4.72 -18.62
C GLU A 201 -2.12 -4.37 -20.05
N HIS A 202 -1.72 -5.13 -21.07
CA HIS A 202 -2.36 -5.04 -22.38
C HIS A 202 -3.83 -5.46 -22.28
N SER A 203 -4.75 -4.64 -22.83
CA SER A 203 -6.20 -4.76 -22.61
C SER A 203 -6.74 -6.16 -22.89
N ASP A 204 -6.30 -6.75 -23.98
CA ASP A 204 -6.82 -8.02 -24.48
C ASP A 204 -6.36 -9.19 -23.60
N VAL A 205 -5.12 -9.11 -23.09
CA VAL A 205 -4.55 -10.08 -22.16
C VAL A 205 -5.24 -9.98 -20.80
N ARG A 206 -5.49 -8.75 -20.33
CA ARG A 206 -6.13 -8.51 -19.02
C ARG A 206 -7.56 -9.04 -18.97
N GLU A 207 -8.34 -8.84 -20.02
CA GLU A 207 -9.74 -9.31 -20.07
C GLU A 207 -9.83 -10.83 -20.15
N THR A 208 -8.98 -11.45 -20.99
CA THR A 208 -8.89 -12.91 -21.11
C THR A 208 -8.52 -13.54 -19.77
N ARG A 209 -7.44 -13.06 -19.13
CA ARG A 209 -7.00 -13.56 -17.81
C ARG A 209 -8.06 -13.41 -16.74
N ARG A 210 -8.79 -12.29 -16.73
CA ARG A 210 -9.87 -12.09 -15.75
C ARG A 210 -10.99 -13.12 -15.92
N THR A 211 -11.23 -13.60 -17.14
CA THR A 211 -12.21 -14.65 -17.42
C THR A 211 -11.67 -16.00 -16.94
N GLU A 212 -10.44 -16.35 -17.29
CA GLU A 212 -9.77 -17.58 -16.83
C GLU A 212 -9.73 -17.67 -15.29
N ILE A 213 -9.41 -16.57 -14.61
CA ILE A 213 -9.44 -16.53 -13.13
C ILE A 213 -10.84 -16.85 -12.60
N LYS A 214 -11.89 -16.30 -13.21
CA LYS A 214 -13.27 -16.55 -12.76
C LYS A 214 -13.65 -18.01 -12.93
N ASP A 215 -13.22 -18.63 -14.02
CA ASP A 215 -13.49 -20.04 -14.31
C ASP A 215 -12.71 -20.96 -13.34
N ALA A 216 -11.55 -20.53 -12.85
CA ALA A 216 -10.75 -21.25 -11.85
C ALA A 216 -11.23 -21.08 -10.39
N ILE A 217 -12.09 -20.09 -10.09
CA ILE A 217 -12.55 -19.80 -8.71
C ILE A 217 -13.11 -21.05 -7.99
N PRO A 218 -13.96 -21.90 -8.59
CA PRO A 218 -14.48 -23.08 -7.90
C PRO A 218 -13.38 -24.00 -7.36
N ALA A 219 -12.35 -24.28 -8.17
CA ALA A 219 -11.22 -25.12 -7.76
C ALA A 219 -10.36 -24.45 -6.69
N ILE A 220 -10.16 -23.13 -6.79
CA ILE A 220 -9.43 -22.35 -5.78
C ILE A 220 -10.20 -22.32 -4.45
N ALA A 221 -11.53 -22.15 -4.50
CA ALA A 221 -12.39 -22.12 -3.33
C ALA A 221 -12.47 -23.48 -2.62
N GLU A 222 -12.46 -24.58 -3.38
CA GLU A 222 -12.35 -25.93 -2.82
C GLU A 222 -11.01 -26.12 -2.10
N ARG A 223 -9.90 -25.70 -2.72
CA ARG A 223 -8.58 -25.80 -2.07
C ARG A 223 -8.47 -24.93 -0.81
N LEU A 224 -9.05 -23.73 -0.83
CA LEU A 224 -9.13 -22.88 0.37
C LEU A 224 -9.95 -23.55 1.47
N LEU A 225 -11.08 -24.18 1.15
CA LEU A 225 -11.89 -24.90 2.13
C LEU A 225 -11.13 -26.07 2.75
N GLU A 226 -10.40 -26.85 1.96
CA GLU A 226 -9.61 -27.99 2.44
C GLU A 226 -8.53 -27.59 3.46
N VAL A 227 -7.82 -26.49 3.22
CA VAL A 227 -6.65 -26.09 4.02
C VAL A 227 -7.04 -25.15 5.17
N THR A 228 -8.06 -24.32 4.98
CA THR A 228 -8.42 -23.26 5.93
C THR A 228 -9.73 -23.51 6.66
N GLU A 229 -10.53 -24.48 6.22
CA GLU A 229 -11.90 -24.75 6.71
C GLU A 229 -12.91 -23.61 6.44
N HIS A 230 -12.54 -22.60 5.64
CA HIS A 230 -13.41 -21.47 5.30
C HIS A 230 -13.99 -21.62 3.88
N ASN A 231 -15.31 -21.48 3.76
CA ASN A 231 -16.02 -21.63 2.49
C ASN A 231 -16.18 -20.29 1.75
N PHE A 232 -15.59 -20.18 0.55
CA PHE A 232 -15.72 -19.02 -0.34
C PHE A 232 -16.60 -19.25 -1.59
N GLN A 233 -17.27 -20.40 -1.73
CA GLN A 233 -18.04 -20.79 -2.92
C GLN A 233 -19.19 -19.81 -3.25
N HIS A 234 -19.74 -19.12 -2.26
CA HIS A 234 -20.82 -18.14 -2.44
C HIS A 234 -20.34 -16.68 -2.32
N TYR A 235 -19.03 -16.46 -2.22
CA TYR A 235 -18.48 -15.12 -2.13
C TYR A 235 -18.58 -14.40 -3.48
N LYS A 236 -18.55 -13.06 -3.45
CA LYS A 236 -18.66 -12.25 -4.67
C LYS A 236 -17.51 -12.57 -5.64
N ILE A 237 -17.83 -13.23 -6.76
CA ILE A 237 -16.88 -13.66 -7.81
C ILE A 237 -15.93 -12.53 -8.23
N ASN A 238 -16.45 -11.32 -8.45
CA ASN A 238 -15.62 -10.18 -8.84
C ASN A 238 -14.62 -9.74 -7.76
N THR A 239 -14.93 -9.94 -6.49
CA THR A 239 -14.00 -9.67 -5.39
C THR A 239 -12.92 -10.74 -5.34
N LEU A 240 -13.30 -12.03 -5.40
CA LEU A 240 -12.33 -13.13 -5.45
C LEU A 240 -11.39 -12.99 -6.64
N ALA A 241 -11.92 -12.77 -7.84
CA ALA A 241 -11.13 -12.66 -9.05
C ALA A 241 -10.06 -11.56 -8.96
N ARG A 242 -10.41 -10.40 -8.40
CA ARG A 242 -9.46 -9.29 -8.20
C ARG A 242 -8.38 -9.63 -7.18
N ARG A 243 -8.72 -10.32 -6.09
CA ARG A 243 -7.78 -10.73 -5.04
C ARG A 243 -6.83 -11.83 -5.51
N ILE A 244 -7.35 -12.80 -6.26
CA ILE A 244 -6.55 -13.82 -6.96
C ILE A 244 -5.61 -13.17 -7.97
N GLN A 245 -6.13 -12.24 -8.80
CA GLN A 245 -5.31 -11.50 -9.75
C GLN A 245 -4.16 -10.75 -9.06
N ARG A 246 -4.42 -10.11 -7.92
CA ARG A 246 -3.37 -9.44 -7.12
C ARG A 246 -2.30 -10.43 -6.66
N ARG A 247 -2.68 -11.59 -6.11
CA ARG A 247 -1.72 -12.64 -5.71
C ARG A 247 -0.86 -13.11 -6.88
N MET A 248 -1.47 -13.37 -8.04
CA MET A 248 -0.75 -13.73 -9.26
C MET A 248 0.23 -12.63 -9.67
N GLN A 249 -0.16 -11.35 -9.61
CA GLN A 249 0.73 -10.22 -9.94
C GLN A 249 1.91 -10.11 -8.98
N ILE A 250 1.67 -10.27 -7.67
CA ILE A 250 2.72 -10.29 -6.64
C ILE A 250 3.71 -11.42 -6.89
N LEU A 251 3.21 -12.62 -7.21
CA LEU A 251 4.02 -13.80 -7.53
C LEU A 251 4.62 -13.76 -8.95
N ARG A 252 4.21 -12.80 -9.78
CA ARG A 252 4.56 -12.64 -11.20
C ARG A 252 4.13 -13.82 -12.08
N LEU A 253 2.98 -14.43 -11.77
CA LEU A 253 2.39 -15.49 -12.57
C LEU A 253 1.46 -14.89 -13.65
N THR A 254 1.66 -15.31 -14.90
CA THR A 254 0.79 -14.93 -16.02
C THR A 254 -0.32 -15.94 -16.28
N ASP A 255 -0.08 -17.21 -15.93
CA ASP A 255 -0.97 -18.35 -16.19
C ASP A 255 -1.77 -18.73 -14.93
N VAL A 256 -3.09 -18.85 -15.08
CA VAL A 256 -4.01 -19.21 -14.00
C VAL A 256 -3.83 -20.67 -13.58
N ASP A 257 -3.54 -21.57 -14.52
CA ASP A 257 -3.36 -22.99 -14.22
C ASP A 257 -2.08 -23.23 -13.43
N GLU A 258 -1.02 -22.46 -13.69
CA GLU A 258 0.20 -22.47 -12.87
C GLU A 258 -0.09 -22.03 -11.43
N TYR A 259 -0.93 -21.01 -11.25
CA TYR A 259 -1.33 -20.56 -9.91
C TYR A 259 -2.19 -21.62 -9.18
N VAL A 260 -3.15 -22.24 -9.86
CA VAL A 260 -3.95 -23.34 -9.30
C VAL A 260 -3.04 -24.52 -8.91
N LYS A 261 -2.04 -24.84 -9.73
CA LYS A 261 -1.05 -25.87 -9.43
C LYS A 261 -0.21 -25.53 -8.20
N MET A 262 0.24 -24.28 -8.08
CA MET A 262 0.96 -23.79 -6.90
C MET A 262 0.11 -23.94 -5.62
N LEU A 263 -1.15 -23.53 -5.64
CA LEU A 263 -2.07 -23.69 -4.49
C LEU A 263 -2.29 -25.15 -4.05
N ARG A 264 -2.13 -26.10 -4.98
CA ARG A 264 -2.19 -27.54 -4.64
C ARG A 264 -0.91 -28.05 -3.98
N GLN A 265 0.23 -27.40 -4.21
CA GLN A 265 1.55 -27.85 -3.77
C GLN A 265 2.06 -27.09 -2.54
N GLU A 266 1.69 -25.82 -2.40
CA GLU A 266 2.22 -24.89 -1.41
C GLU A 266 1.10 -24.38 -0.48
N GLU A 267 0.97 -24.97 0.71
CA GLU A 267 -0.03 -24.56 1.70
C GLU A 267 0.19 -23.13 2.19
N ASP A 268 1.44 -22.65 2.22
CA ASP A 268 1.78 -21.28 2.60
C ASP A 268 1.11 -20.25 1.67
N GLU A 269 1.03 -20.53 0.37
CA GLU A 269 0.34 -19.64 -0.57
C GLU A 269 -1.18 -19.71 -0.40
N VAL A 270 -1.74 -20.87 -0.05
CA VAL A 270 -3.17 -20.97 0.30
C VAL A 270 -3.48 -20.08 1.51
N GLN A 271 -2.63 -20.10 2.53
CA GLN A 271 -2.77 -19.23 3.71
C GLN A 271 -2.59 -17.74 3.37
N ARG A 272 -1.68 -17.39 2.44
CA ARG A 272 -1.52 -16.01 1.95
C ARG A 272 -2.74 -15.55 1.17
N LEU A 273 -3.26 -16.36 0.25
CA LEU A 273 -4.49 -16.07 -0.47
C LEU A 273 -5.66 -15.94 0.51
N PHE A 274 -5.77 -16.81 1.50
CA PHE A 274 -6.81 -16.71 2.52
C PHE A 274 -6.76 -15.35 3.24
N ARG A 275 -5.60 -14.95 3.74
CA ARG A 275 -5.43 -13.62 4.36
C ARG A 275 -5.77 -12.48 3.40
N GLU A 276 -5.41 -12.61 2.12
CA GLU A 276 -5.76 -11.64 1.07
C GLU A 276 -7.29 -11.51 0.86
N LEU A 277 -8.03 -12.61 1.02
CA LEU A 277 -9.49 -12.60 0.91
C LEU A 277 -10.17 -12.01 2.15
N LEU A 278 -9.53 -12.10 3.32
CA LEU A 278 -10.00 -11.54 4.58
C LEU A 278 -9.70 -10.03 4.64
N ILE A 279 -10.49 -9.23 3.93
CA ILE A 279 -10.35 -7.77 4.02
C ILE A 279 -10.88 -7.31 5.40
N GLY A 280 -9.96 -6.99 6.31
CA GLY A 280 -10.25 -6.17 7.49
C GLY A 280 -10.22 -4.70 7.10
N VAL A 281 -11.31 -4.14 6.58
CA VAL A 281 -11.45 -2.67 6.46
C VAL A 281 -12.12 -2.17 7.74
N THR A 282 -11.39 -2.09 8.83
CA THR A 282 -11.84 -1.29 9.97
C THR A 282 -10.88 -0.12 10.12
N ALA A 283 -11.46 1.06 10.32
CA ALA A 283 -10.75 2.31 10.48
C ALA A 283 -11.58 3.17 11.42
N PHE A 284 -10.89 4.03 12.17
CA PHE A 284 -11.57 5.03 12.99
C PHE A 284 -12.39 5.95 12.07
N PHE A 285 -13.67 6.13 12.39
CA PHE A 285 -14.58 6.99 11.65
C PHE A 285 -14.60 6.69 10.14
N ARG A 286 -14.57 5.39 9.77
CA ARG A 286 -14.47 4.88 8.39
C ARG A 286 -15.43 5.55 7.39
N ASP A 287 -16.61 5.96 7.86
CA ASP A 287 -17.60 6.75 7.11
C ASP A 287 -17.94 8.03 7.89
N PRO A 288 -17.17 9.12 7.74
CA PRO A 288 -17.32 10.32 8.57
C PRO A 288 -18.74 10.89 8.56
N GLU A 289 -19.40 10.88 7.41
CA GLU A 289 -20.79 11.32 7.25
C GLU A 289 -21.78 10.50 8.10
N ALA A 290 -21.55 9.19 8.22
CA ALA A 290 -22.38 8.30 9.05
C ALA A 290 -22.18 8.59 10.55
N PHE A 291 -20.94 8.87 10.97
CA PHE A 291 -20.63 9.27 12.35
C PHE A 291 -21.15 10.67 12.68
N ASP A 292 -21.09 11.62 11.74
CA ASP A 292 -21.70 12.94 11.88
C ASP A 292 -23.23 12.84 12.04
N TYR A 293 -23.87 11.95 11.27
CA TYR A 293 -25.29 11.67 11.43
C TYR A 293 -25.61 10.99 12.77
N LEU A 294 -24.82 9.98 13.17
CA LEU A 294 -24.95 9.32 14.47
C LEU A 294 -24.89 10.35 15.61
N ARG A 295 -23.91 11.24 15.57
CA ARG A 295 -23.70 12.31 16.56
C ARG A 295 -24.82 13.35 16.59
N SER A 296 -25.24 13.85 15.42
CA SER A 296 -26.16 14.98 15.33
C SER A 296 -27.64 14.60 15.43
N SER A 297 -27.99 13.38 14.99
CA SER A 297 -29.39 13.01 14.74
C SER A 297 -29.85 11.79 15.53
N VAL A 298 -28.97 10.83 15.83
CA VAL A 298 -29.34 9.57 16.47
C VAL A 298 -29.09 9.62 17.98
N LEU A 299 -27.87 9.96 18.41
CA LEU A 299 -27.51 9.99 19.83
C LEU A 299 -28.41 10.96 20.64
N PRO A 300 -28.70 12.20 20.21
CA PRO A 300 -29.55 13.11 20.99
C PRO A 300 -30.94 12.52 21.27
N LYS A 301 -31.53 11.80 20.31
CA LYS A 301 -32.84 11.14 20.46
C LYS A 301 -32.79 9.92 21.36
N ILE A 302 -31.67 9.19 21.37
CA ILE A 302 -31.49 8.04 22.27
C ILE A 302 -31.41 8.51 23.72
N PHE A 303 -30.74 9.63 23.97
CA PHE A 303 -30.56 10.20 25.31
C PHE A 303 -31.70 11.15 25.76
N GLU A 304 -32.63 11.50 24.89
CA GLU A 304 -33.78 12.35 25.23
C GLU A 304 -34.62 11.70 26.36
N GLY A 305 -34.82 12.45 27.45
CA GLY A 305 -35.61 12.00 28.60
C GLY A 305 -34.94 10.92 29.47
N ARG A 306 -33.67 10.58 29.22
CA ARG A 306 -32.89 9.65 30.05
C ARG A 306 -32.10 10.38 31.13
N SER A 307 -31.92 9.71 32.27
CA SER A 307 -31.05 10.13 33.36
C SER A 307 -29.67 9.50 33.26
N ASP A 308 -28.71 9.99 34.05
CA ASP A 308 -27.35 9.46 34.12
C ASP A 308 -27.28 8.01 34.65
N LEU A 309 -28.37 7.48 35.19
CA LEU A 309 -28.50 6.11 35.68
C LEU A 309 -28.98 5.13 34.59
N ASP A 310 -29.47 5.66 33.46
CA ASP A 310 -30.04 4.85 32.38
C ASP A 310 -28.95 4.37 31.42
N CYS A 311 -28.83 3.05 31.26
CA CYS A 311 -27.83 2.45 30.39
C CYS A 311 -28.26 2.47 28.92
N VAL A 312 -27.36 2.90 28.03
CA VAL A 312 -27.49 2.74 26.58
C VAL A 312 -26.51 1.64 26.14
N ARG A 313 -27.00 0.69 25.35
CA ARG A 313 -26.19 -0.40 24.79
C ARG A 313 -26.18 -0.26 23.28
N ILE A 314 -24.97 -0.21 22.70
CA ILE A 314 -24.77 -0.18 21.25
C ILE A 314 -24.01 -1.45 20.88
N TRP A 315 -24.45 -2.13 19.82
CA TRP A 315 -23.79 -3.31 19.30
C TRP A 315 -23.10 -2.99 17.99
N VAL A 316 -21.78 -3.16 17.97
CA VAL A 316 -20.97 -3.07 16.76
C VAL A 316 -20.65 -4.50 16.29
N ALA A 317 -21.43 -4.99 15.34
CA ALA A 317 -21.32 -6.35 14.83
C ALA A 317 -20.18 -6.48 13.81
N GLY A 318 -19.34 -7.52 13.94
CA GLY A 318 -18.23 -7.74 13.01
C GLY A 318 -17.13 -6.69 13.12
N CYS A 319 -16.78 -6.27 14.34
CA CYS A 319 -15.89 -5.15 14.61
C CYS A 319 -14.41 -5.33 14.18
N ALA A 320 -14.03 -6.49 13.63
CA ALA A 320 -12.67 -6.84 13.22
C ALA A 320 -11.60 -6.44 14.27
N THR A 321 -10.75 -5.44 14.00
CA THR A 321 -9.71 -4.96 14.93
C THR A 321 -10.20 -3.91 15.94
N GLY A 322 -11.48 -3.52 15.89
CA GLY A 322 -12.19 -2.80 16.94
C GLY A 322 -12.32 -1.29 16.74
N GLU A 323 -11.70 -0.71 15.72
CA GLU A 323 -11.66 0.75 15.50
C GLU A 323 -13.07 1.36 15.42
N GLU A 324 -14.03 0.67 14.78
CA GLU A 324 -15.41 1.15 14.72
C GLU A 324 -16.09 1.15 16.09
N ALA A 325 -15.84 0.13 16.91
CA ALA A 325 -16.37 0.07 18.27
C ALA A 325 -15.80 1.20 19.14
N TYR A 326 -14.52 1.53 18.96
CA TYR A 326 -13.89 2.66 19.62
C TYR A 326 -14.35 4.02 19.08
N SER A 327 -14.67 4.14 17.80
CA SER A 327 -15.25 5.39 17.24
C SER A 327 -16.67 5.65 17.74
N VAL A 328 -17.42 4.61 18.08
CA VAL A 328 -18.78 4.71 18.64
C VAL A 328 -18.76 5.03 20.14
N ALA A 329 -17.74 4.55 20.88
CA ALA A 329 -17.58 4.75 22.32
C ALA A 329 -17.20 6.20 22.67
#